data_AF-A0A4V4HD35-F1
#
_entry.id   AF-A0A4V4HD35-F1
#
_cell.length_a   1.000
_cell.length_b   1.000
_cell.length_c   1.000
_cell.angle_alpha   90.00
_cell.angle_beta   90.00
_cell.angle_gamma   90.00
#
_symmetry.space_group_name_H-M   'P 1'
#
loop_
_entity.id
_entity.type
_entity.pdbx_description
1 polymer ?
#
loop_
_entity_poly.entity_id
_entity_poly.type
_entity_poly.pdbx_seq_one_letter_code
_entity_poly.pdbx_strand_id
1 'polypeptide(L)'
;MDASNPIIFYDIASGPPVISFAPNPSKTRYALNFKEVHYRTEWVELPDVASVRKKLGSDAVRKHFDGSPFYTLPVIKDPSTGAVVGDTSHDRVYHT
;
A
#
# COMPACT_ATOMS: atom_id res chain seq x y z
N MET A 1 -17.37 11.14 -1.35
CA MET A 1 -16.15 10.71 -0.65
C MET A 1 -15.68 11.87 0.19
N ASP A 2 -15.90 11.83 1.50
CA ASP A 2 -15.56 12.95 2.38
C ASP A 2 -14.04 13.16 2.39
N ALA A 3 -13.58 14.30 1.89
CA ALA A 3 -12.17 14.66 1.85
C ALA A 3 -11.52 14.70 3.26
N SER A 4 -12.35 14.73 4.31
CA SER A 4 -11.93 14.69 5.72
C SER A 4 -11.26 13.38 6.15
N ASN A 5 -11.33 12.31 5.35
CA ASN A 5 -10.73 11.01 5.71
C ASN A 5 -10.07 10.32 4.50
N PRO A 6 -8.91 10.82 4.03
CA PRO A 6 -8.25 10.31 2.84
C PRO A 6 -7.86 8.84 2.97
N ILE A 7 -7.87 8.15 1.83
CA ILE A 7 -7.22 6.84 1.71
C ILE A 7 -5.76 6.96 2.13
N ILE A 8 -5.28 6.00 2.91
CA ILE A 8 -3.89 5.92 3.35
C ILE A 8 -3.17 4.94 2.43
N PHE A 9 -2.24 5.45 1.64
CA PHE A 9 -1.44 4.68 0.70
C PHE A 9 -0.02 4.50 1.23
N TYR A 10 0.39 3.26 1.48
CA TYR A 10 1.73 2.95 1.99
C TYR A 10 2.70 2.70 0.82
N ASP A 11 3.74 3.53 0.73
CA ASP A 11 4.79 3.50 -0.29
C ASP A 11 6.18 3.40 0.38
N ILE A 12 7.20 2.98 -0.37
CA ILE A 12 8.57 2.83 0.13
C ILE A 12 9.27 4.19 0.05
N ALA A 13 9.83 4.63 1.18
CA ALA A 13 10.61 5.86 1.27
C ALA A 13 11.90 5.74 0.43
N SER A 14 12.18 6.75 -0.40
CA SER A 14 13.52 6.94 -0.95
C SER A 14 14.41 7.69 0.05
N GLY A 15 15.69 7.84 -0.28
CA GLY A 15 16.53 8.84 0.38
C GLY A 15 15.97 10.26 0.19
N PRO A 16 16.26 11.21 1.09
CA PRO A 16 15.81 12.60 0.96
C PRO A 16 16.33 13.29 -0.31
N PRO A 17 15.51 14.09 -1.00
CA PRO A 17 14.08 14.31 -0.75
C PRO A 17 13.25 13.06 -1.09
N VAL A 18 12.27 12.74 -0.24
CA VAL A 18 11.46 11.52 -0.40
C VAL A 18 10.61 11.62 -1.67
N ILE A 19 10.85 10.71 -2.61
CA ILE A 19 10.16 10.58 -3.90
C ILE A 19 9.71 9.13 -4.12
N SER A 20 8.65 8.95 -4.91
CA SER A 20 8.21 7.61 -5.30
C SER A 20 9.19 7.01 -6.33
N PHE A 21 9.69 5.81 -6.07
CA PHE A 21 10.58 5.09 -6.99
C PHE A 21 10.23 3.59 -7.11
N ALA A 22 9.49 3.05 -6.14
CA ALA A 22 9.23 1.63 -6.06
C ALA A 22 8.17 1.19 -7.08
N PRO A 23 8.47 0.22 -7.96
CA PRO A 23 7.61 -0.10 -9.11
C PRO A 23 6.25 -0.68 -8.71
N ASN A 24 6.18 -1.46 -7.61
CA ASN A 24 4.90 -2.03 -7.16
C ASN A 24 3.97 -0.95 -6.60
N PRO A 25 4.39 -0.10 -5.63
CA PRO A 25 3.59 1.04 -5.20
C PRO A 25 3.20 2.00 -6.33
N SER A 26 4.08 2.28 -7.30
CA SER A 26 3.76 3.17 -8.43
C SER A 26 2.50 2.74 -9.18
N LYS A 27 2.25 1.43 -9.36
CA LYS A 27 1.03 0.94 -10.02
C LYS A 27 -0.24 1.37 -9.28
N THR A 28 -0.23 1.27 -7.95
CA THR A 28 -1.35 1.70 -7.12
C THR A 28 -1.47 3.22 -7.11
N ARG A 29 -0.35 3.95 -7.04
CA ARG A 29 -0.33 5.41 -7.15
C ARG A 29 -0.99 5.89 -8.45
N TYR A 30 -0.65 5.27 -9.58
CA TYR A 30 -1.29 5.58 -10.86
C TYR A 30 -2.79 5.26 -10.85
N ALA A 31 -3.20 4.13 -10.29
CA ALA A 31 -4.62 3.78 -10.19
C ALA A 31 -5.43 4.77 -9.32
N LEU A 32 -4.87 5.21 -8.19
CA LEU A 32 -5.49 6.21 -7.31
C LEU A 32 -5.60 7.57 -8.02
N ASN A 33 -4.53 8.01 -8.68
CA ASN A 33 -4.53 9.24 -9.46
C ASN A 33 -5.54 9.19 -10.61
N PHE A 34 -5.60 8.06 -11.34
CA PHE A 34 -6.52 7.88 -12.46
C PHE A 34 -7.98 7.89 -12.03
N LYS A 35 -8.28 7.37 -10.83
CA LYS A 35 -9.63 7.42 -10.24
C LYS A 35 -9.95 8.75 -9.56
N GLU A 36 -9.02 9.72 -9.57
CA GLU A 36 -9.14 11.02 -8.92
C GLU A 36 -9.57 10.93 -7.44
N VAL A 37 -9.15 9.86 -6.75
CA VAL A 37 -9.49 9.68 -5.33
C VAL A 37 -8.50 10.44 -4.46
N HIS A 38 -9.01 11.04 -3.39
CA HIS A 38 -8.17 11.74 -2.41
C HIS A 38 -7.44 10.72 -1.52
N TYR A 39 -6.10 10.74 -1.54
CA TYR A 39 -5.26 9.89 -0.71
C TYR A 39 -4.03 10.64 -0.20
N ARG A 40 -3.46 10.15 0.90
CA ARG A 40 -2.15 10.59 1.41
C ARG A 40 -1.17 9.43 1.38
N THR A 41 0.11 9.73 1.14
CA THR A 41 1.16 8.72 1.18
C THR A 41 1.72 8.62 2.60
N GLU A 42 1.76 7.42 3.14
CA GLU A 42 2.57 7.06 4.31
C GLU A 42 3.85 6.42 3.80
N TRP A 43 4.97 7.06 4.08
CA TRP A 43 6.29 6.59 3.67
C TRP A 43 6.83 5.59 4.67
N VAL A 44 7.27 4.44 4.16
CA VAL A 44 7.77 3.33 4.97
C VAL A 44 9.21 3.04 4.55
N GLU A 45 10.11 3.03 5.51
CA GLU A 45 11.47 2.57 5.29
C GLU A 45 11.48 1.09 4.90
N LEU A 46 12.32 0.70 3.95
CA LEU A 46 12.34 -0.67 3.44
C LEU A 46 12.47 -1.76 4.54
N PRO A 47 13.31 -1.59 5.59
CA PRO A 47 13.38 -2.53 6.70
C PRO A 47 12.08 -2.67 7.51
N ASP A 48 11.24 -1.63 7.51
CA ASP A 48 10.01 -1.56 8.32
C ASP A 48 8.77 -2.08 7.58
N VAL A 49 8.89 -2.43 6.29
CA VAL A 49 7.74 -2.91 5.50
C VAL A 49 7.04 -4.10 6.17
N ALA A 50 7.79 -5.06 6.68
CA ALA A 50 7.22 -6.23 7.34
C ALA A 50 6.48 -5.88 8.65
N SER A 51 7.04 -4.96 9.45
CA SER A 51 6.44 -4.55 10.72
C SER A 51 5.15 -3.75 10.49
N VAL A 52 5.17 -2.82 9.53
CA VAL A 52 4.01 -2.02 9.13
C VAL A 52 2.86 -2.91 8.64
N ARG A 53 3.12 -3.86 7.75
CA ARG A 53 2.07 -4.75 7.23
C ARG A 53 1.44 -5.61 8.31
N LYS A 54 2.24 -6.17 9.22
CA LYS A 54 1.74 -6.92 10.37
C LYS A 54 0.86 -6.06 11.28
N LYS A 55 1.27 -4.82 11.57
CA LYS A 55 0.48 -3.87 12.38
C LYS A 55 -0.86 -3.52 11.73
N LEU A 56 -0.92 -3.53 10.40
CA LEU A 56 -2.14 -3.31 9.62
C LEU A 56 -3.00 -4.58 9.46
N GLY A 57 -2.55 -5.74 9.95
CA GLY A 57 -3.24 -7.02 9.73
C GLY A 57 -3.22 -7.46 8.27
N SER A 58 -2.21 -7.04 7.49
CA SER A 58 -2.07 -7.38 6.07
C SER A 58 -1.06 -8.51 5.87
N ASP A 59 -1.55 -9.69 5.51
CA ASP A 59 -0.73 -10.89 5.33
C ASP A 59 0.18 -10.85 4.12
N ALA A 60 1.33 -11.53 4.19
CA ALA A 60 2.21 -11.72 3.05
C ALA A 60 1.53 -12.50 1.92
N VAL A 61 1.57 -11.95 0.71
CA VAL A 61 1.02 -12.61 -0.49
C VAL A 61 2.05 -13.46 -1.23
N ARG A 62 3.33 -13.34 -0.85
CA ARG A 62 4.46 -14.08 -1.40
C ARG A 62 5.29 -14.66 -0.27
N LYS A 63 6.10 -15.65 -0.60
CA LYS A 63 7.10 -16.23 0.29
C LYS A 63 8.49 -16.10 -0.34
N HIS A 64 9.51 -15.99 0.49
CA HIS A 64 10.89 -16.18 0.09
C HIS A 64 11.15 -17.65 -0.26
N PHE A 65 12.31 -17.94 -0.85
CA PHE A 65 12.69 -19.31 -1.23
C PHE A 65 12.79 -20.25 -0.03
N ASP A 66 13.14 -19.73 1.15
CA ASP A 66 13.18 -20.46 2.42
C ASP A 66 11.80 -20.71 3.04
N GLY A 67 10.72 -20.26 2.39
CA GLY A 67 9.34 -20.38 2.86
C GLY A 67 8.90 -19.28 3.83
N SER A 68 9.78 -18.36 4.22
CA SER A 68 9.42 -17.25 5.10
C SER A 68 8.52 -16.22 4.39
N PRO A 69 7.62 -15.51 5.10
CA PRO A 69 6.70 -14.56 4.47
C PRO A 69 7.43 -13.36 3.86
N PHE A 70 7.17 -13.07 2.58
CA PHE A 70 7.73 -11.92 1.88
C PHE A 70 6.72 -10.76 1.87
N TYR A 71 6.98 -9.77 2.71
CA TYR A 71 6.11 -8.59 2.84
C TYR A 71 6.48 -7.54 1.80
N THR A 72 5.48 -7.08 1.04
CA THR A 72 5.66 -6.05 0.01
C THR A 72 4.62 -4.95 0.13
N LEU A 73 5.01 -3.75 -0.26
CA LEU A 73 4.09 -2.66 -0.57
C LEU A 73 3.71 -2.72 -2.07
N PRO A 74 2.54 -2.21 -2.46
CA PRO A 74 1.68 -1.31 -1.69
C PRO A 74 0.73 -1.99 -0.70
N VAL A 75 0.29 -1.19 0.27
CA VAL A 75 -0.93 -1.44 1.07
C VAL A 75 -1.77 -0.18 1.02
N ILE A 76 -3.08 -0.33 0.92
CA ILE A 76 -4.06 0.74 1.00
C ILE A 76 -4.92 0.49 2.23
N LYS A 77 -5.13 1.51 3.05
CA LYS A 77 -6.15 1.51 4.10
C LYS A 77 -7.18 2.57 3.76
N ASP A 78 -8.44 2.15 3.67
CA ASP A 78 -9.57 3.04 3.47
C ASP A 78 -10.27 3.27 4.82
N PRO A 79 -10.15 4.47 5.41
CA PRO A 79 -10.79 4.77 6.68
C PRO A 79 -12.33 4.81 6.64
N SER A 80 -12.94 4.97 5.46
CA SER A 80 -14.39 5.04 5.32
C SER A 80 -15.06 3.67 5.49
N THR A 81 -14.38 2.62 5.04
CA THR A 81 -14.83 1.22 5.12
C THR A 81 -14.10 0.41 6.18
N GLY A 82 -12.97 0.92 6.69
CA GLY A 82 -12.05 0.18 7.55
C GLY A 82 -11.22 -0.87 6.81
N ALA A 83 -11.35 -0.96 5.48
CA ALA A 83 -10.69 -1.98 4.67
C ALA A 83 -9.18 -1.75 4.62
N VAL A 84 -8.42 -2.84 4.76
CA VAL A 84 -6.97 -2.89 4.51
C VAL A 84 -6.72 -3.84 3.35
N VAL A 85 -6.21 -3.32 2.24
CA VAL A 85 -5.97 -4.05 1.01
C VAL A 85 -4.47 -4.06 0.71
N GLY A 86 -3.86 -5.24 0.70
CA GLY A 86 -2.46 -5.41 0.31
C GLY A 86 -2.29 -5.64 -1.19
N ASP A 87 -1.03 -5.65 -1.64
CA ASP A 87 -0.62 -6.03 -3.00
C ASP A 87 -1.26 -7.37 -3.38
N THR A 88 -2.33 -7.32 -4.17
CA THR A 88 -3.08 -8.49 -4.64
C THR A 88 -2.96 -8.48 -6.15
N SER A 89 -2.19 -9.41 -6.70
CA SER A 89 -2.07 -9.61 -8.14
C SER A 89 -3.29 -10.31 -8.77
N HIS A 90 -4.44 -10.39 -8.10
CA HIS A 90 -5.68 -10.94 -8.66
C HIS A 90 -6.92 -10.49 -7.83
N ASP A 91 -7.85 -9.78 -8.43
CA ASP A 91 -9.28 -9.86 -8.06
C ASP A 91 -9.87 -9.20 -6.79
N ARG A 92 -9.41 -8.02 -6.35
CA ARG A 92 -10.31 -7.10 -5.62
C ARG A 92 -10.15 -5.65 -6.05
N VAL A 93 -10.41 -5.41 -7.34
CA VAL A 93 -10.74 -4.06 -7.80
C VAL A 93 -12.11 -3.71 -7.25
N TYR A 94 -12.16 -2.72 -6.38
CA TYR A 94 -13.36 -2.01 -5.93
C TYR A 94 -14.41 -1.93 -7.05
N HIS A 95 -15.45 -2.76 -6.96
CA HIS A 95 -16.69 -2.56 -7.70
C HIS A 95 -17.59 -1.67 -6.87
N THR A 96 -18.12 -0.67 -7.59
CA THR A 96 -19.00 0.41 -7.19
C THR A 96 -20.28 -0.07 -6.55
#